data_AF-A0A8T3CB54-F1
#
_entry.id   AF-A0A8T3CB54-F1
#
_cell.length_a   1.000
_cell.length_b   1.000
_cell.length_c   1.000
_cell.angle_alpha   90.00
_cell.angle_beta   90.00
_cell.angle_gamma   90.00
#
_symmetry.space_group_name_H-M   'P 1'
#
loop_
_entity.id
_entity.type
_entity.pdbx_description
1 polymer ?
#
loop_
_entity_poly.entity_id
_entity_poly.type
_entity_poly.pdbx_seq_one_letter_code
_entity_poly.pdbx_strand_id
1 'polypeptide(L)'
;MSGSTTGSGAAPCRFAHYFVICGIDTETGLEPDELAGENFEQSPLKRTFKSKVLAHFPENVEWNPFDQDAVNMLCMPKGLSFRTQADDREPQFHSFLITREDGSRTYGLCTPSTRR
;
A
#
# COMPACT_ATOMS: atom_id res chain seq x y z
N MET A 1 -45.64 -0.99 -9.95
CA MET A 1 -44.45 -1.31 -9.15
C MET A 1 -43.24 -0.96 -10.00
N SER A 2 -42.80 0.30 -9.93
CA SER A 2 -41.67 0.77 -10.71
C SER A 2 -40.39 0.31 -10.02
N GLY A 3 -39.63 -0.54 -10.70
CA GLY A 3 -38.32 -0.98 -10.25
C GLY A 3 -37.34 0.19 -10.28
N SER A 4 -36.93 0.64 -9.10
CA SER A 4 -35.75 1.48 -8.92
C SER A 4 -34.54 0.56 -8.83
N THR A 5 -33.99 0.16 -9.97
CA THR A 5 -32.58 -0.23 -10.04
C THR A 5 -31.77 1.00 -9.67
N THR A 6 -31.29 1.05 -8.43
CA THR A 6 -30.28 2.00 -8.00
C THR A 6 -29.13 1.88 -8.99
N GLY A 7 -28.96 2.93 -9.80
CA GLY A 7 -27.87 3.01 -10.74
C GLY A 7 -26.58 2.81 -9.96
N SER A 8 -25.96 1.64 -10.16
CA SER A 8 -24.53 1.49 -9.94
C SER A 8 -23.92 2.62 -10.74
N GLY A 9 -23.48 3.68 -10.05
CA GLY A 9 -22.79 4.79 -10.65
C GLY A 9 -21.56 4.22 -11.30
N ALA A 10 -21.70 3.84 -12.57
CA ALA A 10 -20.62 3.29 -13.36
C ALA A 10 -19.57 4.38 -13.39
N ALA A 11 -18.54 4.23 -12.55
CA ALA A 11 -17.31 4.95 -12.76
C ALA A 11 -16.97 4.73 -14.25
N PRO A 12 -16.66 5.79 -15.01
CA PRO A 12 -16.25 5.64 -16.41
C PRO A 12 -15.21 4.52 -16.48
N CYS A 13 -15.25 3.64 -17.49
CA CYS A 13 -14.43 2.43 -17.58
C CYS A 13 -12.94 2.71 -17.30
N ARG A 14 -12.55 2.68 -16.04
CA ARG A 14 -11.21 2.99 -15.55
C ARG A 14 -10.58 1.68 -15.15
N PHE A 15 -9.36 1.46 -15.63
CA PHE A 15 -8.59 0.27 -15.33
C PHE A 15 -8.32 0.12 -13.81
N ALA A 16 -8.13 1.24 -13.11
CA ALA A 16 -7.94 1.28 -11.66
C ALA A 16 -8.63 2.52 -11.06
N HIS A 17 -8.98 2.41 -9.78
CA HIS A 17 -9.57 3.51 -9.01
C HIS A 17 -8.53 4.58 -8.64
N TYR A 18 -7.34 4.13 -8.23
CA TYR A 18 -6.20 4.97 -7.93
C TYR A 18 -4.89 4.18 -8.13
N PHE A 19 -3.77 4.89 -8.16
CA PHE A 19 -2.42 4.37 -8.07
C PHE A 19 -1.73 4.95 -6.85
N VAL A 20 -0.91 4.14 -6.17
CA VAL A 20 -0.17 4.57 -4.97
C VAL A 20 1.29 4.17 -5.13
N ILE A 21 2.17 5.06 -4.69
CA ILE A 21 3.60 4.76 -4.54
C ILE A 21 3.88 4.66 -3.04
N CYS A 22 4.26 3.48 -2.56
CA CYS A 22 4.71 3.30 -1.18
C CYS A 22 6.24 3.09 -1.15
N GLY A 23 6.91 3.62 -0.14
CA GLY A 23 8.36 3.48 -0.03
C GLY A 23 8.96 4.21 1.15
N ILE A 24 10.25 4.51 1.05
CA ILE A 24 10.99 5.33 2.01
C ILE A 24 10.72 6.81 1.72
N ASP A 25 10.31 7.54 2.76
CA ASP A 25 10.24 9.00 2.72
C ASP A 25 11.63 9.56 3.05
N THR A 26 12.24 10.24 2.08
CA THR A 26 13.58 10.81 2.23
C THR A 26 13.62 12.04 3.12
N GLU A 27 12.47 12.68 3.39
CA GLU A 27 12.39 13.86 4.27
C GLU A 27 12.47 13.45 5.74
N THR A 28 11.71 12.42 6.13
CA THR A 28 11.73 11.90 7.50
C THR A 28 12.81 10.84 7.74
N GLY A 29 13.28 10.18 6.68
CA GLY A 29 14.23 9.09 6.76
C GLY A 29 13.60 7.79 7.28
N LEU A 30 14.46 6.93 7.85
CA LEU A 30 14.08 5.61 8.32
C LEU A 30 13.51 5.65 9.73
N GLU A 31 12.23 5.31 9.84
CA GLU A 31 11.53 5.18 11.12
C GLU A 31 11.43 3.69 11.50
N PRO A 32 11.81 3.30 12.73
CA PRO A 32 11.63 1.92 13.20
C PRO A 32 10.16 1.50 13.16
N ASP A 33 9.89 0.27 12.72
CA ASP A 33 8.56 -0.31 12.81
C ASP A 33 8.31 -0.90 14.20
N GLU A 34 7.69 -0.11 15.08
CA GLU A 34 7.34 -0.49 16.46
C GLU A 34 6.40 -1.71 16.51
N LEU A 35 5.59 -1.94 15.47
CA LEU A 35 4.66 -3.07 15.38
C LEU A 35 5.37 -4.39 15.05
N ALA A 36 6.56 -4.34 14.47
CA ALA A 36 7.34 -5.53 14.11
C ALA A 36 8.08 -6.18 15.28
N GLY A 37 7.92 -5.63 16.50
CA GLY A 37 8.63 -6.06 17.69
C GLY A 37 10.00 -5.40 17.77
N GLU A 38 10.17 -4.51 18.75
CA GLU A 38 11.41 -3.79 18.94
C GLU A 38 12.51 -4.72 19.47
N ASN A 39 13.31 -5.29 18.57
CA ASN A 39 14.52 -6.01 18.96
C ASN A 39 15.74 -5.10 18.76
N PHE A 40 15.93 -4.16 19.68
CA PHE A 40 17.04 -3.20 19.66
C PHE A 40 18.43 -3.86 19.74
N GLU A 41 18.50 -5.17 19.98
CA GLU A 41 19.75 -5.94 19.94
C GLU A 41 20.12 -6.44 18.53
N GLN A 42 19.19 -6.40 17.57
CA GLN A 42 19.46 -6.80 16.19
C GLN A 42 20.13 -5.68 15.39
N SER A 43 21.05 -6.01 14.49
CA SER A 43 21.64 -5.04 13.56
C SER A 43 20.56 -4.28 12.78
N PRO A 44 20.69 -2.95 12.54
CA PRO A 44 19.76 -2.18 11.72
C PRO A 44 19.48 -2.78 10.34
N LEU A 45 20.44 -3.51 9.76
CA LEU A 45 20.28 -4.23 8.49
C LEU A 45 19.26 -5.38 8.56
N LYS A 46 18.98 -5.90 9.76
CA LYS A 46 18.07 -7.02 10.01
C LYS A 46 16.70 -6.56 10.50
N ARG A 47 16.50 -5.26 10.71
CA ARG A 47 15.22 -4.70 11.19
C ARG A 47 14.34 -4.26 10.04
N THR A 48 13.05 -4.18 10.33
CA THR A 48 12.04 -3.60 9.46
C THR A 48 11.80 -2.13 9.83
N PHE A 49 11.52 -1.33 8.81
CA PHE A 49 11.24 0.10 8.95
C PHE A 49 9.87 0.42 8.37
N LYS A 50 9.25 1.48 8.89
CA LYS A 50 7.96 1.98 8.40
C LYS A 50 8.11 2.40 6.94
N SER A 51 7.20 1.93 6.11
CA SER A 51 6.99 2.50 4.77
C SER A 51 6.00 3.66 4.87
N LYS A 52 5.95 4.52 3.85
CA LYS A 52 4.94 5.58 3.73
C LYS A 52 4.35 5.61 2.33
N VAL A 53 3.13 6.11 2.21
CA VAL A 53 2.56 6.52 0.92
C VAL A 53 3.26 7.81 0.49
N LEU A 54 4.04 7.72 -0.57
CA LEU A 54 4.82 8.82 -1.17
C LEU A 54 4.00 9.60 -2.20
N ALA A 55 3.04 8.93 -2.85
CA ALA A 55 2.14 9.54 -3.80
C ALA A 55 0.84 8.75 -3.96
N HIS A 56 -0.25 9.45 -4.22
CA HIS A 56 -1.57 8.89 -4.47
C HIS A 56 -2.20 9.63 -5.66
N PHE A 57 -2.62 8.88 -6.69
CA PHE A 57 -3.19 9.44 -7.91
C PHE A 57 -4.50 8.77 -8.31
N PRO A 58 -5.55 9.55 -8.62
CA PRO A 58 -5.65 11.01 -8.43
C PRO A 58 -5.76 11.37 -6.94
N GLU A 59 -5.29 12.56 -6.54
CA GLU A 59 -5.22 12.95 -5.13
C GLU A 59 -6.59 12.97 -4.42
N ASN A 60 -7.64 13.37 -5.13
CA ASN A 60 -8.99 13.51 -4.58
C ASN A 60 -10.00 12.66 -5.36
N VAL A 61 -10.71 11.79 -4.64
CA VAL A 61 -11.76 10.92 -5.20
C VAL A 61 -12.93 10.84 -4.22
N GLU A 62 -13.99 11.61 -4.46
CA GLU A 62 -15.15 11.69 -3.56
C GLU A 62 -15.87 10.35 -3.37
N TRP A 63 -15.93 9.52 -4.41
CA TRP A 63 -16.64 8.23 -4.39
C TRP A 63 -15.81 7.10 -3.77
N ASN A 64 -14.55 7.33 -3.44
CA ASN A 64 -13.67 6.32 -2.86
C ASN A 64 -12.66 6.95 -1.89
N PRO A 65 -13.04 7.15 -0.62
CA PRO A 65 -12.15 7.69 0.40
C PRO A 65 -10.85 6.87 0.50
N PHE A 66 -9.72 7.57 0.43
CA PHE A 66 -8.40 6.94 0.50
C PHE A 66 -8.00 6.72 1.97
N ASP A 67 -7.77 5.45 2.33
CA ASP A 67 -7.23 5.07 3.62
C ASP A 67 -5.72 4.84 3.47
N GLN A 68 -4.96 5.89 3.78
CA GLN A 68 -3.51 5.89 3.60
C GLN A 68 -2.82 4.82 4.44
N ASP A 69 -3.23 4.65 5.70
CA ASP A 69 -2.57 3.74 6.63
C ASP A 69 -2.87 2.28 6.27
N ALA A 70 -4.14 1.96 5.95
CA ALA A 70 -4.51 0.63 5.51
C ALA A 70 -3.80 0.25 4.20
N VAL A 71 -3.79 1.15 3.21
CA VAL A 71 -3.12 0.88 1.93
C VAL A 71 -1.61 0.73 2.13
N ASN A 72 -0.99 1.56 2.95
CA ASN A 72 0.44 1.45 3.25
C ASN A 72 0.79 0.09 3.89
N MET A 73 0.02 -0.30 4.90
CA MET A 73 0.18 -1.58 5.61
C MET A 73 0.01 -2.78 4.67
N LEU A 74 -0.96 -2.70 3.76
CA LEU A 74 -1.24 -3.78 2.80
C LEU A 74 -0.26 -3.79 1.62
N CYS A 75 0.27 -2.63 1.22
CA CYS A 75 1.27 -2.52 0.17
C CYS A 75 2.64 -3.05 0.61
N MET A 76 3.00 -2.88 1.88
CA MET A 76 4.27 -3.32 2.44
C MET A 76 4.04 -4.04 3.78
N PRO A 77 3.44 -5.25 3.78
CA PRO A 77 3.06 -5.95 5.01
C PRO A 77 4.24 -6.43 5.86
N LYS A 78 5.46 -6.41 5.29
CA LYS A 78 6.71 -6.73 5.99
C LYS A 78 7.57 -5.49 6.26
N GLY A 79 7.03 -4.30 6.03
CA GLY A 79 7.77 -3.05 6.07
C GLY A 79 8.91 -2.96 5.05
N LEU A 80 9.74 -1.93 5.20
CA LEU A 80 10.98 -1.76 4.45
C LEU A 80 12.09 -2.57 5.12
N SER A 81 12.93 -3.21 4.34
CA SER A 81 14.13 -3.91 4.82
C SER A 81 15.32 -3.56 3.95
N PHE A 82 16.51 -3.61 4.53
CA PHE A 82 17.73 -3.47 3.76
C PHE A 82 18.01 -4.77 3.01
N ARG A 83 18.44 -4.62 1.76
CA ARG A 83 19.06 -5.71 0.99
C ARG A 83 20.44 -5.28 0.52
N THR A 84 21.36 -6.21 0.57
CA THR A 84 22.74 -6.10 0.11
C THR A 84 22.88 -6.64 -1.32
N GLN A 85 24.09 -6.63 -1.85
CA GLN A 85 24.38 -7.25 -3.16
C GLN A 85 24.31 -8.78 -3.13
N ALA A 86 24.49 -9.40 -1.96
CA ALA A 86 24.45 -10.84 -1.80
C ALA A 86 23.01 -11.38 -1.71
N ASP A 87 22.05 -10.51 -1.42
CA ASP A 87 20.66 -10.91 -1.28
C ASP A 87 19.98 -11.09 -2.63
N ASP A 88 19.11 -12.09 -2.72
CA ASP A 88 18.27 -12.30 -3.88
C ASP A 88 17.39 -11.06 -4.15
N ARG A 89 17.26 -10.71 -5.43
CA ARG A 89 16.53 -9.53 -5.91
C ARG A 89 15.28 -9.91 -6.70
N GLU A 90 14.79 -11.13 -6.53
CA GLU A 90 13.53 -11.54 -7.13
C GLU A 90 12.38 -10.59 -6.72
N PRO A 91 11.65 -10.02 -7.70
CA PRO A 91 10.54 -9.13 -7.44
C PRO A 91 9.38 -9.89 -6.78
N GLN A 92 8.89 -9.38 -5.65
CA GLN A 92 7.72 -9.94 -4.96
C GLN A 92 6.46 -9.16 -5.33
N PHE A 93 5.49 -9.88 -5.86
CA PHE A 93 4.16 -9.36 -6.17
C PHE A 93 3.16 -9.96 -5.19
N HIS A 94 2.21 -9.15 -4.73
CA HIS A 94 1.09 -9.65 -3.94
C HIS A 94 -0.15 -8.80 -4.17
N SER A 95 -1.31 -9.41 -3.94
CA SER A 95 -2.61 -8.75 -4.01
C SER A 95 -3.24 -8.70 -2.63
N PHE A 96 -4.12 -7.72 -2.41
CA PHE A 96 -4.91 -7.60 -1.19
C PHE A 96 -6.35 -7.16 -1.49
N LEU A 97 -7.21 -7.31 -0.49
CA LEU A 97 -8.61 -6.90 -0.54
C LEU A 97 -8.92 -6.07 0.71
N ILE A 98 -9.46 -4.87 0.51
CA ILE A 98 -10.06 -4.05 1.57
C ILE A 98 -11.56 -4.25 1.50
N THR A 99 -12.16 -4.70 2.60
CA THR A 99 -13.61 -4.73 2.77
C THR A 99 -13.99 -3.63 3.76
N ARG A 100 -14.85 -2.71 3.33
CA ARG A 100 -15.36 -1.63 4.18
C ARG A 100 -16.58 -2.09 4.97
N GLU A 101 -16.95 -1.31 5.99
CA GLU A 101 -18.10 -1.59 6.86
C GLU A 101 -19.44 -1.62 6.11
N ASP A 102 -19.57 -0.83 5.03
CA ASP A 102 -20.73 -0.82 4.14
C ASP A 102 -20.80 -2.05 3.20
N GLY A 103 -19.84 -2.97 3.31
CA GLY A 103 -19.72 -4.18 2.50
C GLY A 103 -19.04 -3.97 1.14
N SER A 104 -18.66 -2.72 0.80
CA SER A 104 -17.92 -2.45 -0.42
C SER A 104 -16.51 -3.04 -0.38
N ARG A 105 -15.98 -3.38 -1.56
CA ARG A 105 -14.72 -4.10 -1.73
C ARG A 105 -13.79 -3.37 -2.69
N THR A 106 -12.54 -3.17 -2.27
CA THR A 106 -11.47 -2.62 -3.12
C THR A 106 -10.34 -3.62 -3.23
N TYR A 107 -9.95 -3.94 -4.47
CA TYR A 107 -8.89 -4.90 -4.77
C TYR A 107 -7.60 -4.14 -5.09
N GLY A 108 -6.50 -4.55 -4.48
CA GLY A 108 -5.17 -3.97 -4.68
C GLY A 108 -4.20 -5.00 -5.24
N LEU A 109 -3.27 -4.52 -6.08
CA LEU A 109 -2.12 -5.29 -6.56
C LEU A 109 -0.85 -4.47 -6.31
N CYS A 110 0.12 -5.09 -5.66
CA CYS A 110 1.42 -4.51 -5.35
C CYS A 110 2.46 -5.08 -6.29
N THR A 111 3.10 -4.19 -7.03
CA THR A 111 4.23 -4.50 -7.89
C THR A 111 5.48 -3.83 -7.33
N PRO A 112 6.61 -4.52 -7.22
CA PRO A 112 7.84 -3.92 -6.76
C PRO A 112 8.34 -2.92 -7.80
N SER A 113 8.64 -1.69 -7.35
CA SER A 113 9.28 -0.68 -8.17
C SER A 113 10.79 -0.71 -7.90
N THR A 114 11.51 -1.62 -8.55
CA THR A 114 12.98 -1.60 -8.51
C THR A 114 13.48 -0.55 -9.50
N ARG A 115 13.97 0.60 -9.01
CA ARG A 115 14.85 1.44 -9.84
C ARG A 115 16.15 0.66 -10.05
N ARG A 116 16.47 0.33 -11.30
CA ARG A 116 17.79 -0.17 -11.68
C ARG A 116 18.82 0.93 -11.61
#